data_AF-A0A354GYB5-F1
#
_entry.id   AF-A0A354GYB5-F1
#
_cell.length_a   1.000
_cell.length_b   1.000
_cell.length_c   1.000
_cell.angle_alpha   90.00
_cell.angle_beta   90.00
_cell.angle_gamma   90.00
#
_symmetry.space_group_name_H-M   'P 1'
#
loop_
_entity.id
_entity.type
_entity.pdbx_description
1 polymer ?
#
loop_
_entity_poly.entity_id
_entity_poly.type
_entity_poly.pdbx_seq_one_letter_code
_entity_poly.pdbx_strand_id
1 'polypeptide(L)'
;MSLYGKILAVLNILGAAAFVCIAFMDFAKRESWAYENYVYDVVIAGLPLDDTEKDNRENPVVNYLTKETKKEWFDADLASTQVAEVDRVKTAVNAKVDALNGDPQTVELARVLTPFARHNDEREYLIALRTYLATIEDVARLNKRMHDAFPVAVQAYQIRPDGLKFPQAFQEACRALGGAPAQAFEQTFLKLLLAKPERTFEAAVLEAQKVAADPKNPEQEAHLRAEAFLRSLRDDPKATLRNLRDPANIKDTLDAVFQQTLTAVNVQLKGQLDELFDEARNGPKSLSSGSTDRLRDYQRVAIAHVLFNMVNVLEEGAADKGVIGTPAYGRVLSVVGLTAGLGEINNEAALLQQIGEELQGSTTLERGEFTAAHRASIDDLQGRAVVLHDALDLLARKQQALVQEEATVRKRQEDVKKYEEELAAARAQADKQIIELRKQSDLLYNLRIQSRDVLGENLDLERQLRDLEKGR
;
A
#
# COMPACT_ATOMS: atom_id res chain seq x y z
N MET A 1 -105.22 -25.34 8.65
CA MET A 1 -103.87 -25.83 9.01
C MET A 1 -103.92 -26.40 10.41
N SER A 2 -103.50 -27.66 10.61
CA SER A 2 -103.44 -28.24 11.96
C SER A 2 -102.40 -27.53 12.81
N LEU A 3 -102.60 -27.50 14.14
CA LEU A 3 -101.63 -26.96 15.11
C LEU A 3 -100.24 -27.60 14.91
N TYR A 4 -100.21 -28.90 14.63
CA TYR A 4 -99.00 -29.66 14.35
C TYR A 4 -98.23 -29.13 13.11
N GLY A 5 -98.94 -28.79 12.03
CA GLY A 5 -98.31 -28.20 10.83
C GLY A 5 -97.69 -26.83 11.09
N LYS A 6 -98.28 -26.01 11.95
CA LYS A 6 -97.71 -24.71 12.36
C LYS A 6 -96.44 -24.90 13.20
N ILE A 7 -96.44 -25.87 14.13
CA ILE A 7 -95.27 -26.20 14.95
C ILE A 7 -94.10 -26.67 14.08
N LEU A 8 -94.36 -27.56 13.11
CA LEU A 8 -93.34 -28.02 12.16
C LEU A 8 -92.79 -26.88 11.29
N ALA A 9 -93.64 -25.95 10.83
CA ALA A 9 -93.18 -24.79 10.07
C ALA A 9 -92.24 -23.89 10.88
N VAL A 10 -92.55 -23.63 12.15
CA VAL A 10 -91.68 -22.86 13.06
C VAL A 10 -90.36 -23.60 13.30
N LEU A 11 -90.39 -24.91 13.55
CA LEU A 11 -89.18 -25.71 13.73
C LEU A 11 -88.29 -25.72 12.49
N ASN A 12 -88.84 -25.76 11.28
CA ASN A 12 -88.06 -25.64 10.05
C ASN A 12 -87.40 -24.27 9.89
N ILE A 13 -88.10 -23.19 10.24
CA ILE A 13 -87.51 -21.83 10.21
C ILE A 13 -86.37 -21.72 11.23
N LEU A 14 -86.58 -22.23 12.46
CA LEU A 14 -85.53 -22.27 13.48
C LEU A 14 -84.34 -23.14 13.05
N GLY A 15 -84.60 -24.29 12.43
CA GLY A 15 -83.56 -25.16 11.88
C GLY A 15 -82.76 -24.49 10.76
N ALA A 16 -83.42 -23.80 9.84
CA ALA A 16 -82.76 -23.03 8.78
C ALA A 16 -81.92 -21.88 9.35
N ALA A 17 -82.45 -21.14 10.33
CA ALA A 17 -81.72 -20.07 11.01
C ALA A 17 -80.48 -20.62 11.75
N ALA A 18 -80.62 -21.75 12.46
CA ALA A 18 -79.51 -22.42 13.13
C ALA A 18 -78.43 -22.87 12.12
N PHE A 19 -78.83 -23.43 10.98
CA PHE A 19 -77.91 -23.83 9.92
C PHE A 19 -77.14 -22.63 9.34
N VAL A 20 -77.83 -21.52 9.07
CA VAL A 20 -77.19 -20.27 8.60
C VAL A 20 -76.21 -19.73 9.64
N CYS A 21 -76.58 -19.71 10.93
CA CYS A 21 -75.66 -19.30 12.00
C CYS A 21 -74.41 -20.20 12.06
N ILE A 22 -74.56 -21.53 11.98
CA ILE A 22 -73.43 -22.47 11.96
C ILE A 22 -72.57 -22.25 10.72
N ALA A 23 -73.17 -22.02 9.55
CA ALA A 23 -72.44 -21.73 8.32
C ALA A 23 -71.62 -20.43 8.42
N PHE A 24 -72.17 -19.37 9.02
CA PHE A 24 -71.42 -18.13 9.30
C PHE A 24 -70.28 -18.34 10.30
N MET A 25 -70.49 -19.14 11.35
CA MET A 25 -69.45 -19.46 12.33
C MET A 25 -68.32 -20.29 11.70
N ASP A 26 -68.64 -21.28 10.87
CA ASP A 26 -67.64 -22.08 10.12
C ASP A 26 -66.87 -21.19 9.14
N PHE A 27 -67.56 -20.34 8.39
CA PHE A 27 -66.93 -19.38 7.48
C PHE A 27 -65.97 -18.43 8.22
N ALA A 28 -66.41 -17.82 9.31
CA ALA A 28 -65.57 -16.92 10.12
C ALA A 28 -64.35 -17.65 10.69
N LYS A 29 -64.49 -18.92 11.11
CA LYS A 29 -63.35 -19.70 11.64
C LYS A 29 -62.35 -20.06 10.54
N ARG A 30 -62.84 -20.42 9.34
CA ARG A 30 -61.98 -20.68 8.17
C ARG A 30 -61.26 -19.43 7.70
N GLU A 31 -61.91 -18.27 7.73
CA GLU A 31 -61.30 -16.99 7.40
C GLU A 31 -60.19 -16.63 8.40
N SER A 32 -60.42 -16.81 9.70
CA SER A 32 -59.39 -16.63 10.74
C SER A 32 -58.20 -17.58 10.55
N TRP A 33 -58.42 -18.86 10.25
CA TRP A 33 -57.32 -19.80 9.97
C TRP A 33 -56.58 -19.49 8.68
N ALA A 34 -57.30 -19.08 7.63
CA ALA A 34 -56.66 -18.68 6.37
C ALA A 34 -55.77 -17.44 6.58
N TYR A 35 -56.23 -16.48 7.38
CA TYR A 35 -55.45 -15.30 7.76
C TYR A 35 -54.24 -15.65 8.63
N GLU A 36 -54.40 -16.51 9.66
CA GLU A 36 -53.27 -16.97 10.49
C GLU A 36 -52.20 -17.66 9.64
N ASN A 37 -52.59 -18.61 8.78
CA ASN A 37 -51.67 -19.28 7.86
C ASN A 37 -50.99 -18.28 6.91
N TYR A 38 -51.74 -17.32 6.38
CA TYR A 38 -51.18 -16.27 5.52
C TYR A 38 -50.12 -15.44 6.26
N VAL A 39 -50.38 -15.02 7.49
CA VAL A 39 -49.40 -14.27 8.29
C VAL A 39 -48.15 -15.11 8.54
N TYR A 40 -48.29 -16.41 8.86
CA TYR A 40 -47.15 -17.30 9.00
C TYR A 40 -46.34 -17.45 7.70
N ASP A 41 -47.02 -17.58 6.56
CA ASP A 41 -46.38 -17.63 5.25
C ASP A 41 -45.59 -16.34 4.97
N VAL A 42 -46.15 -15.16 5.29
CA VAL A 42 -45.46 -13.87 5.19
C VAL A 42 -44.28 -13.77 6.16
N VAL A 43 -44.37 -14.29 7.37
CA VAL A 43 -43.23 -14.30 8.31
C VAL A 43 -42.08 -15.18 7.79
N ILE A 44 -42.41 -16.31 7.14
CA ILE A 44 -41.42 -17.24 6.60
C ILE A 44 -40.80 -16.72 5.29
N ALA A 45 -41.64 -16.22 4.37
CA ALA A 45 -41.25 -15.79 3.03
C ALA A 45 -40.85 -14.31 2.94
N GLY A 46 -41.29 -13.50 3.90
CA GLY A 46 -41.15 -12.04 3.92
C GLY A 46 -42.35 -11.33 3.32
N LEU A 47 -42.28 -10.01 3.33
CA LEU A 47 -43.23 -9.15 2.61
C LEU A 47 -43.23 -9.49 1.11
N PRO A 48 -44.32 -9.14 0.39
CA PRO A 48 -44.32 -9.24 -1.05
C PRO A 48 -43.22 -8.36 -1.65
N LEU A 49 -42.63 -8.82 -2.75
CA LEU A 49 -41.53 -8.15 -3.41
C LEU A 49 -41.94 -6.75 -3.88
N ASP A 50 -43.07 -6.68 -4.59
CA ASP A 50 -43.68 -5.48 -5.14
C ASP A 50 -45.22 -5.59 -5.10
N ASP A 51 -45.92 -4.53 -5.51
CA ASP A 51 -47.40 -4.48 -5.50
C ASP A 51 -48.04 -5.38 -6.58
N THR A 52 -47.23 -5.96 -7.48
CA THR A 52 -47.67 -6.81 -8.59
C THR A 52 -47.53 -8.30 -8.27
N GLU A 53 -46.90 -8.64 -7.16
CA GLU A 53 -46.78 -10.02 -6.72
C GLU A 53 -48.16 -10.58 -6.38
N LYS A 54 -48.50 -11.68 -7.05
CA LYS A 54 -49.79 -12.35 -6.94
C LYS A 54 -49.63 -13.68 -6.21
N ASP A 55 -50.63 -14.04 -5.43
CA ASP A 55 -50.75 -15.35 -4.82
C ASP A 55 -51.15 -16.42 -5.86
N ASN A 56 -51.30 -17.66 -5.39
CA ASN A 56 -51.77 -18.79 -6.22
C ASN A 56 -53.20 -18.62 -6.77
N ARG A 57 -53.92 -17.57 -6.36
CA ARG A 57 -55.28 -17.22 -6.79
C ARG A 57 -55.30 -15.95 -7.66
N GLU A 58 -54.13 -15.51 -8.13
CA GLU A 58 -53.93 -14.28 -8.91
C GLU A 58 -54.29 -12.96 -8.19
N ASN A 59 -54.47 -13.00 -6.86
CA ASN A 59 -54.74 -11.80 -6.06
C ASN A 59 -53.41 -11.15 -5.64
N PRO A 60 -53.28 -9.81 -5.71
CA PRO A 60 -52.10 -9.12 -5.19
C PRO A 60 -51.91 -9.41 -3.70
N VAL A 61 -50.75 -9.94 -3.33
CA VAL A 61 -50.42 -10.32 -1.95
C VAL A 61 -50.49 -9.11 -1.02
N VAL A 62 -50.13 -7.92 -1.52
CA VAL A 62 -50.17 -6.66 -0.77
C VAL A 62 -51.56 -6.32 -0.20
N ASN A 63 -52.65 -6.78 -0.83
CA ASN A 63 -54.01 -6.50 -0.37
C ASN A 63 -54.37 -7.21 0.94
N TYR A 64 -53.67 -8.28 1.28
CA TYR A 64 -53.88 -9.00 2.55
C TYR A 64 -53.13 -8.36 3.72
N LEU A 65 -52.20 -7.43 3.46
CA LEU A 65 -51.46 -6.69 4.50
C LEU A 65 -52.20 -5.40 4.89
N THR A 66 -53.25 -5.56 5.69
CA THR A 66 -53.99 -4.39 6.22
C THR A 66 -53.13 -3.58 7.19
N LYS A 67 -53.55 -2.35 7.49
CA LYS A 67 -52.85 -1.49 8.46
C LYS A 67 -52.85 -2.14 9.85
N GLU A 68 -53.93 -2.86 10.18
CA GLU A 68 -54.09 -3.59 11.42
C GLU A 68 -53.09 -4.75 11.49
N THR A 69 -52.96 -5.54 10.42
CA THR A 69 -51.96 -6.63 10.33
C THR A 69 -50.55 -6.10 10.50
N LYS A 70 -50.20 -5.01 9.81
CA LYS A 70 -48.87 -4.41 9.93
C LYS A 70 -48.58 -3.93 11.35
N LYS A 71 -49.54 -3.25 11.98
CA LYS A 71 -49.40 -2.78 13.35
C LYS A 71 -49.26 -3.93 14.35
N GLU A 72 -49.99 -5.03 14.14
CA GLU A 72 -49.96 -6.19 15.04
C GLU A 72 -48.65 -6.99 14.93
N TRP A 73 -48.12 -7.15 13.70
CA TRP A 73 -47.03 -8.11 13.44
C TRP A 73 -45.68 -7.48 13.10
N PHE A 74 -45.66 -6.25 12.60
CA PHE A 74 -44.55 -5.76 11.76
C PHE A 74 -44.09 -4.33 12.08
N ASP A 75 -44.68 -3.69 13.09
CA ASP A 75 -44.59 -2.25 13.40
C ASP A 75 -45.39 -1.39 12.42
N ALA A 76 -45.98 -0.30 12.92
CA ALA A 76 -46.92 0.55 12.17
C ALA A 76 -46.25 1.27 10.99
N ASP A 77 -44.94 1.51 11.07
CA ASP A 77 -44.14 2.22 10.06
C ASP A 77 -43.49 1.28 9.03
N LEU A 78 -43.91 0.01 8.96
CA LEU A 78 -43.37 -0.93 7.97
C LEU A 78 -43.92 -0.67 6.56
N ALA A 79 -43.01 -0.71 5.59
CA ALA A 79 -43.37 -0.67 4.18
C ALA A 79 -44.31 -1.84 3.80
N SER A 80 -45.10 -1.66 2.74
CA SER A 80 -45.99 -2.73 2.24
C SER A 80 -45.27 -3.82 1.48
N THR A 81 -44.10 -3.51 0.92
CA THR A 81 -43.34 -4.37 0.02
C THR A 81 -41.87 -4.30 0.36
N GLN A 82 -41.11 -5.30 -0.09
CA GLN A 82 -39.66 -5.32 0.08
C GLN A 82 -38.98 -4.16 -0.67
N VAL A 83 -39.40 -3.88 -1.92
CA VAL A 83 -38.86 -2.76 -2.70
C VAL A 83 -39.13 -1.41 -2.03
N ALA A 84 -40.31 -1.20 -1.45
CA ALA A 84 -40.60 0.05 -0.74
C ALA A 84 -39.74 0.23 0.53
N GLU A 85 -39.39 -0.86 1.23
CA GLU A 85 -38.46 -0.80 2.34
C GLU A 85 -37.03 -0.48 1.87
N VAL A 86 -36.59 -1.06 0.75
CA VAL A 86 -35.29 -0.76 0.14
C VAL A 86 -35.19 0.72 -0.24
N ASP A 87 -36.22 1.29 -0.88
CA ASP A 87 -36.27 2.72 -1.23
C ASP A 87 -36.25 3.61 0.03
N ARG A 88 -36.92 3.18 1.11
CA ARG A 88 -36.88 3.87 2.42
C ARG A 88 -35.46 3.86 3.00
N VAL A 89 -34.79 2.72 3.01
CA VAL A 89 -33.41 2.59 3.50
C VAL A 89 -32.45 3.38 2.60
N LYS A 90 -32.58 3.31 1.27
CA LYS A 90 -31.81 4.11 0.31
C LYS A 90 -31.92 5.60 0.62
N THR A 91 -33.15 6.08 0.83
CA THR A 91 -33.41 7.48 1.17
C THR A 91 -32.77 7.86 2.51
N ALA A 92 -32.88 7.01 3.53
CA ALA A 92 -32.28 7.27 4.84
C ALA A 92 -30.74 7.29 4.80
N VAL A 93 -30.13 6.34 4.09
CA VAL A 93 -28.67 6.26 3.92
C VAL A 93 -28.15 7.43 3.11
N ASN A 94 -28.78 7.76 1.96
CA ASN A 94 -28.40 8.91 1.15
C ASN A 94 -28.55 10.22 1.92
N ALA A 95 -29.60 10.38 2.73
CA ALA A 95 -29.75 11.54 3.60
C ALA A 95 -28.61 11.66 4.63
N LYS A 96 -28.15 10.54 5.22
CA LYS A 96 -26.99 10.53 6.13
C LYS A 96 -25.69 10.91 5.39
N VAL A 97 -25.47 10.34 4.20
CA VAL A 97 -24.27 10.58 3.39
C VAL A 97 -24.25 12.02 2.87
N ASP A 98 -25.34 12.52 2.31
CA ASP A 98 -25.42 13.86 1.71
C ASP A 98 -25.46 14.98 2.77
N ALA A 99 -25.75 14.67 4.04
CA ALA A 99 -25.57 15.60 5.15
C ALA A 99 -24.09 15.90 5.43
N LEU A 100 -23.18 15.05 4.96
CA LEU A 100 -21.73 15.21 5.07
C LEU A 100 -21.18 15.75 3.73
N ASN A 101 -20.11 16.55 3.80
CA ASN A 101 -19.45 17.10 2.61
C ASN A 101 -17.95 16.77 2.65
N GLY A 102 -17.37 16.41 1.49
CA GLY A 102 -15.93 16.18 1.35
C GLY A 102 -15.45 14.87 1.99
N ASP A 103 -14.37 14.93 2.77
CA ASP A 103 -13.72 13.73 3.35
C ASP A 103 -14.65 12.95 4.30
N PRO A 104 -15.41 13.58 5.23
CA PRO A 104 -16.37 12.86 6.08
C PRO A 104 -17.43 12.07 5.30
N GLN A 105 -17.86 12.57 4.15
CA GLN A 105 -18.81 11.86 3.28
C GLN A 105 -18.19 10.56 2.75
N THR A 106 -16.92 10.62 2.36
CA THR A 106 -16.17 9.45 1.87
C THR A 106 -15.95 8.42 2.98
N VAL A 107 -15.71 8.87 4.22
CA VAL A 107 -15.61 7.98 5.39
C VAL A 107 -16.93 7.25 5.65
N GLU A 108 -18.05 7.97 5.60
CA GLU A 108 -19.37 7.37 5.85
C GLU A 108 -19.76 6.40 4.73
N LEU A 109 -19.50 6.74 3.46
CA LEU A 109 -19.65 5.81 2.33
C LEU A 109 -18.81 4.55 2.52
N ALA A 110 -17.54 4.70 2.92
CA ALA A 110 -16.67 3.55 3.16
C ALA A 110 -17.17 2.68 4.33
N ARG A 111 -17.71 3.29 5.39
CA ARG A 111 -18.37 2.58 6.49
C ARG A 111 -19.59 1.80 6.02
N VAL A 112 -20.45 2.42 5.23
CA VAL A 112 -21.67 1.81 4.67
C VAL A 112 -21.34 0.62 3.77
N LEU A 113 -20.28 0.72 2.96
CA LEU A 113 -19.87 -0.31 2.01
C LEU A 113 -19.01 -1.43 2.62
N THR A 114 -18.39 -1.22 3.79
CA THR A 114 -17.49 -2.22 4.41
C THR A 114 -18.12 -3.62 4.53
N PRO A 115 -19.39 -3.78 4.94
CA PRO A 115 -20.04 -5.10 5.01
C PRO A 115 -20.28 -5.75 3.64
N PHE A 116 -20.21 -5.00 2.53
CA PHE A 116 -20.42 -5.50 1.17
C PHE A 116 -19.13 -5.92 0.47
N ALA A 117 -17.97 -5.77 1.13
CA ALA A 117 -16.69 -6.10 0.55
C ALA A 117 -16.61 -7.60 0.22
N ARG A 118 -16.38 -7.94 -1.05
CA ARG A 118 -16.37 -9.33 -1.52
C ARG A 118 -15.03 -10.04 -1.30
N HIS A 119 -13.98 -9.25 -1.11
CA HIS A 119 -12.60 -9.72 -0.96
C HIS A 119 -11.89 -8.98 0.17
N ASN A 120 -10.85 -9.59 0.72
CA ASN A 120 -10.05 -8.96 1.77
C ASN A 120 -9.45 -7.62 1.32
N ASP A 121 -8.97 -7.53 0.08
CA ASP A 121 -8.34 -6.31 -0.45
C ASP A 121 -9.32 -5.12 -0.51
N GLU A 122 -10.57 -5.38 -0.90
CA GLU A 122 -11.63 -4.37 -0.91
C GLU A 122 -12.00 -3.93 0.50
N ARG A 123 -12.09 -4.89 1.44
CA ARG A 123 -12.38 -4.60 2.84
C ARG A 123 -11.28 -3.74 3.47
N GLU A 124 -10.02 -4.13 3.29
CA GLU A 124 -8.86 -3.37 3.77
C GLU A 124 -8.81 -1.97 3.14
N TYR A 125 -9.16 -1.84 1.85
CA TYR A 125 -9.27 -0.53 1.21
C TYR A 125 -10.32 0.36 1.89
N LEU A 126 -11.53 -0.14 2.14
CA LEU A 126 -12.58 0.62 2.80
C LEU A 126 -12.20 0.98 4.26
N ILE A 127 -11.55 0.07 4.98
CA ILE A 127 -11.03 0.32 6.34
C ILE A 127 -9.92 1.39 6.31
N ALA A 128 -9.03 1.33 5.32
CA ALA A 128 -7.97 2.31 5.14
C ALA A 128 -8.56 3.70 4.87
N LEU A 129 -9.58 3.82 4.01
CA LEU A 129 -10.27 5.10 3.78
C LEU A 129 -10.88 5.65 5.08
N ARG A 130 -11.53 4.79 5.88
CA ARG A 130 -12.08 5.21 7.17
C ARG A 130 -11.02 5.68 8.15
N THR A 131 -9.83 5.09 8.11
CA THR A 131 -8.72 5.43 9.01
C THR A 131 -8.00 6.70 8.57
N TYR A 132 -7.71 6.83 7.27
CA TYR A 132 -6.94 7.96 6.74
C TYR A 132 -7.75 9.23 6.52
N LEU A 133 -9.07 9.10 6.32
CA LEU A 133 -9.95 10.24 6.08
C LEU A 133 -10.77 10.60 7.33
N ALA A 134 -10.53 9.94 8.47
CA ALA A 134 -11.27 10.16 9.73
C ALA A 134 -11.17 11.61 10.22
N THR A 135 -9.98 12.19 10.14
CA THR A 135 -9.68 13.52 10.66
C THR A 135 -8.88 14.33 9.64
N ILE A 136 -8.94 15.66 9.75
CA ILE A 136 -8.17 16.56 8.88
C ILE A 136 -6.66 16.30 9.08
N GLU A 137 -6.24 15.96 10.29
CA GLU A 137 -4.86 15.59 10.61
C GLU A 137 -4.42 14.29 9.93
N ASP A 138 -5.29 13.29 9.84
CA ASP A 138 -5.00 12.03 9.16
C ASP A 138 -4.93 12.22 7.64
N VAL A 139 -5.80 13.05 7.07
CA VAL A 139 -5.75 13.44 5.65
C VAL A 139 -4.44 14.16 5.35
N ALA A 140 -4.06 15.13 6.19
CA ALA A 140 -2.80 15.85 6.04
C ALA A 140 -1.59 14.91 6.18
N ARG A 141 -1.66 13.92 7.07
CA ARG A 141 -0.61 12.89 7.23
C ARG A 141 -0.50 12.00 6.00
N LEU A 142 -1.62 11.56 5.44
CA LEU A 142 -1.65 10.76 4.22
C LEU A 142 -1.09 11.56 3.04
N ASN A 143 -1.53 12.80 2.86
CA ASN A 143 -1.03 13.68 1.81
C ASN A 143 0.48 13.88 1.95
N LYS A 144 0.96 14.27 3.14
CA LYS A 144 2.39 14.41 3.42
C LYS A 144 3.17 13.14 3.08
N ARG A 145 2.67 11.96 3.45
CA ARG A 145 3.32 10.68 3.11
C ARG A 145 3.45 10.49 1.60
N MET A 146 2.42 10.83 0.81
CA MET A 146 2.49 10.74 -0.65
C MET A 146 3.53 11.72 -1.23
N HIS A 147 3.59 12.94 -0.69
CA HIS A 147 4.60 13.94 -1.07
C HIS A 147 6.02 13.50 -0.72
N ASP A 148 6.22 12.96 0.47
CA ASP A 148 7.53 12.50 0.94
C ASP A 148 7.99 11.24 0.17
N ALA A 149 7.05 10.35 -0.20
CA ALA A 149 7.35 9.13 -0.96
C ALA A 149 7.73 9.41 -2.42
N PHE A 150 7.13 10.43 -3.03
CA PHE A 150 7.32 10.76 -4.44
C PHE A 150 8.78 11.00 -4.85
N PRO A 151 9.57 11.88 -4.21
CA PRO A 151 10.97 12.11 -4.59
C PRO A 151 11.85 10.87 -4.35
N VAL A 152 11.56 10.09 -3.30
CA VAL A 152 12.25 8.82 -3.02
C VAL A 152 12.00 7.82 -4.14
N ALA A 153 10.75 7.71 -4.59
CA ALA A 153 10.37 6.85 -5.71
C ALA A 153 11.04 7.27 -7.03
N VAL A 154 11.08 8.58 -7.31
CA VAL A 154 11.77 9.13 -8.49
C VAL A 154 13.26 8.81 -8.45
N GLN A 155 13.93 8.98 -7.30
CA GLN A 155 15.34 8.66 -7.14
C GLN A 155 15.60 7.15 -7.31
N ALA A 156 14.79 6.30 -6.68
CA ALA A 156 14.90 4.85 -6.80
C ALA A 156 14.72 4.37 -8.25
N TYR A 157 13.76 4.97 -8.97
CA TYR A 157 13.53 4.70 -10.39
C TYR A 157 14.70 5.15 -11.27
N GLN A 158 15.29 6.32 -10.99
CA GLN A 158 16.45 6.83 -11.73
C GLN A 158 17.71 5.96 -11.56
N ILE A 159 17.91 5.39 -10.37
CA ILE A 159 19.04 4.50 -10.09
C ILE A 159 18.86 3.14 -10.77
N ARG A 160 17.62 2.64 -10.90
CA ARG A 160 17.30 1.30 -11.40
C ARG A 160 16.17 1.29 -12.45
N PRO A 161 16.33 1.97 -13.61
CA PRO A 161 15.24 2.12 -14.58
C PRO A 161 14.78 0.78 -15.20
N ASP A 162 15.70 -0.17 -15.37
CA ASP A 162 15.41 -1.47 -15.99
C ASP A 162 14.88 -2.51 -14.98
N GLY A 163 15.11 -2.28 -13.68
CA GLY A 163 14.84 -3.25 -12.61
C GLY A 163 13.62 -2.94 -11.75
N LEU A 164 13.12 -1.70 -11.77
CA LEU A 164 12.03 -1.27 -10.89
C LEU A 164 11.08 -0.35 -11.66
N LYS A 165 9.81 -0.74 -11.78
CA LYS A 165 8.80 0.14 -12.39
C LYS A 165 8.44 1.27 -11.42
N PHE A 166 8.16 2.46 -11.93
CA PHE A 166 7.81 3.61 -11.07
C PHE A 166 6.67 3.34 -10.07
N PRO A 167 5.54 2.68 -10.44
CA PRO A 167 4.51 2.31 -9.47
C PRO A 167 5.03 1.45 -8.31
N GLN A 168 5.94 0.52 -8.58
CA GLN A 168 6.56 -0.32 -7.56
C GLN A 168 7.51 0.51 -6.68
N ALA A 169 8.33 1.38 -7.28
CA ALA A 169 9.20 2.30 -6.54
C ALA A 169 8.40 3.21 -5.60
N PHE A 170 7.23 3.68 -6.04
CA PHE A 170 6.35 4.52 -5.22
C PHE A 170 5.73 3.76 -4.05
N GLN A 171 5.24 2.53 -4.30
CA GLN A 171 4.75 1.67 -3.23
C GLN A 171 5.85 1.32 -2.22
N GLU A 172 7.07 1.00 -2.69
CA GLU A 172 8.24 0.77 -1.83
C GLU A 172 8.57 2.01 -0.99
N ALA A 173 8.54 3.20 -1.58
CA ALA A 173 8.76 4.46 -0.86
C ALA A 173 7.67 4.73 0.19
N CYS A 174 6.40 4.54 -0.14
CA CYS A 174 5.30 4.66 0.80
C CYS A 174 5.43 3.66 1.96
N ARG A 175 5.86 2.42 1.70
CA ARG A 175 6.12 1.40 2.73
C ARG A 175 7.31 1.79 3.61
N ALA A 176 8.38 2.33 3.04
CA ALA A 176 9.58 2.74 3.77
C ALA A 176 9.31 3.89 4.77
N LEU A 177 8.36 4.78 4.46
CA LEU A 177 7.91 5.84 5.38
C LEU A 177 7.04 5.32 6.53
N GLY A 178 6.61 4.06 6.49
CA GLY A 178 5.73 3.45 7.48
C GLY A 178 4.29 3.95 7.43
N GLY A 179 3.54 3.64 8.50
CA GLY A 179 2.10 3.91 8.60
C GLY A 179 1.24 2.71 8.18
N ALA A 180 -0.08 2.85 8.29
CA ALA A 180 -1.01 1.82 7.83
C ALA A 180 -0.86 1.55 6.31
N PRO A 181 -1.37 0.42 5.81
CA PRO A 181 -1.40 0.16 4.37
C PRO A 181 -2.42 1.09 3.69
N ALA A 182 -2.00 1.81 2.66
CA ALA A 182 -2.86 2.69 1.84
C ALA A 182 -2.85 2.27 0.35
N GLN A 183 -2.53 1.00 0.06
CA GLN A 183 -2.16 0.55 -1.29
C GLN A 183 -3.20 0.88 -2.36
N ALA A 184 -4.49 0.66 -2.09
CA ALA A 184 -5.53 0.95 -3.08
C ALA A 184 -5.70 2.47 -3.31
N PHE A 185 -5.51 3.30 -2.29
CA PHE A 185 -5.43 4.76 -2.46
C PHE A 185 -4.20 5.15 -3.29
N GLU A 186 -3.03 4.56 -3.00
CA GLU A 186 -1.79 4.76 -3.76
C GLU A 186 -1.95 4.37 -5.23
N GLN A 187 -2.66 3.28 -5.54
CA GLN A 187 -2.94 2.86 -6.90
C GLN A 187 -3.85 3.84 -7.65
N THR A 188 -4.90 4.35 -7.02
CA THR A 188 -5.78 5.36 -7.63
C THR A 188 -5.03 6.68 -7.85
N PHE A 189 -4.21 7.09 -6.87
CA PHE A 189 -3.32 8.22 -6.98
C PHE A 189 -2.36 8.06 -8.17
N LEU A 190 -1.70 6.90 -8.30
CA LEU A 190 -0.80 6.59 -9.41
C LEU A 190 -1.51 6.58 -10.77
N LYS A 191 -2.74 6.03 -10.85
CA LYS A 191 -3.55 6.06 -12.08
C LYS A 191 -3.85 7.49 -12.52
N LEU A 192 -4.21 8.37 -11.59
CA LEU A 192 -4.51 9.77 -11.88
C LEU A 192 -3.27 10.61 -12.18
N LEU A 193 -2.17 10.32 -11.50
CA LEU A 193 -0.87 10.92 -11.76
C LEU A 193 -0.40 10.61 -13.18
N LEU A 194 -0.51 9.34 -13.61
CA LEU A 194 -0.16 8.92 -14.97
C LEU A 194 -1.16 9.45 -16.00
N ALA A 195 -2.41 9.73 -15.63
CA ALA A 195 -3.41 10.28 -16.53
C ALA A 195 -3.26 11.80 -16.80
N LYS A 196 -2.21 12.46 -16.28
CA LYS A 196 -1.93 13.87 -16.56
C LYS A 196 -0.48 14.15 -16.94
N PRO A 197 0.01 13.70 -18.12
CA PRO A 197 1.35 14.03 -18.57
C PRO A 197 1.44 15.32 -19.41
N GLU A 198 0.34 15.97 -19.81
CA GLU A 198 0.39 17.11 -20.73
C GLU A 198 -0.05 18.44 -20.12
N ARG A 199 0.95 19.27 -19.83
CA ARG A 199 1.16 20.52 -20.57
C ARG A 199 2.63 20.90 -20.51
N THR A 200 3.37 20.65 -21.59
CA THR A 200 4.35 21.67 -21.99
C THR A 200 3.56 22.81 -22.60
N PHE A 201 3.76 24.02 -22.07
CA PHE A 201 3.06 25.24 -22.48
C PHE A 201 3.09 25.47 -24.01
N GLU A 202 4.14 25.00 -24.67
CA GLU A 202 4.36 25.13 -26.11
C GLU A 202 3.41 24.27 -26.97
N ALA A 203 2.98 23.09 -26.50
CA ALA A 203 2.05 22.23 -27.24
C ALA A 203 0.62 22.79 -27.21
N ALA A 204 0.20 23.34 -26.07
CA ALA A 204 -1.14 23.91 -25.88
C ALA A 204 -1.38 25.18 -26.71
N VAL A 205 -0.34 25.97 -26.98
CA VAL A 205 -0.43 27.19 -27.82
C VAL A 205 -0.55 26.82 -29.31
N LEU A 206 0.10 25.74 -29.75
CA LEU A 206 0.07 25.27 -31.14
C LEU A 206 -1.23 24.53 -31.50
N GLU A 207 -1.87 23.91 -30.50
CA GLU A 207 -3.18 23.26 -30.65
C GLU A 207 -4.34 24.26 -30.62
N ALA A 208 -4.27 25.31 -29.78
CA ALA A 208 -5.23 26.41 -29.77
C ALA A 208 -5.25 27.19 -31.11
N GLN A 209 -4.15 27.15 -31.87
CA GLN A 209 -4.08 27.72 -33.21
C GLN A 209 -4.63 26.80 -34.32
N LYS A 210 -4.91 25.51 -34.04
CA LYS A 210 -5.39 24.53 -35.03
C LYS A 210 -6.89 24.21 -34.93
N VAL A 211 -7.57 24.56 -33.84
CA VAL A 211 -9.01 24.28 -33.63
C VAL A 211 -9.94 25.31 -34.29
N ALA A 212 -9.44 26.11 -35.24
CA ALA A 212 -10.26 26.91 -36.12
C ALA A 212 -10.51 26.20 -37.47
N ALA A 213 -11.13 25.01 -37.48
CA ALA A 213 -11.88 24.50 -38.64
C ALA A 213 -12.62 23.17 -38.36
N ASP A 214 -13.94 23.26 -38.43
CA ASP A 214 -14.94 22.27 -38.88
C ASP A 214 -15.46 21.18 -37.89
N PRO A 215 -16.77 21.18 -37.55
CA PRO A 215 -17.40 20.23 -36.62
C PRO A 215 -18.14 19.11 -37.35
N LYS A 216 -18.12 17.86 -36.83
CA LYS A 216 -19.27 16.94 -37.02
C LYS A 216 -19.40 15.66 -36.19
N ASN A 217 -18.52 15.31 -35.24
CA ASN A 217 -18.84 14.17 -34.36
C ASN A 217 -18.16 14.21 -32.98
N PRO A 218 -18.86 14.63 -31.91
CA PRO A 218 -18.28 14.81 -30.58
C PRO A 218 -17.86 13.50 -29.89
N GLU A 219 -18.46 12.35 -30.24
CA GLU A 219 -18.11 11.06 -29.63
C GLU A 219 -16.85 10.43 -30.26
N GLN A 220 -16.69 10.54 -31.58
CA GLN A 220 -15.44 10.16 -32.25
C GLN A 220 -14.29 11.08 -31.85
N GLU A 221 -14.59 12.35 -31.58
CA GLU A 221 -13.61 13.30 -31.08
C GLU A 221 -13.15 12.96 -29.65
N ALA A 222 -14.08 12.55 -28.77
CA ALA A 222 -13.73 12.06 -27.43
C ALA A 222 -12.87 10.79 -27.49
N HIS A 223 -13.20 9.84 -28.38
CA HIS A 223 -12.45 8.61 -28.56
C HIS A 223 -11.06 8.85 -29.20
N LEU A 224 -10.96 9.71 -30.21
CA LEU A 224 -9.68 10.06 -30.84
C LEU A 224 -8.79 10.91 -29.91
N ARG A 225 -9.38 11.78 -29.07
CA ARG A 225 -8.65 12.48 -28.00
C ARG A 225 -8.13 11.51 -26.94
N ALA A 226 -8.93 10.52 -26.54
CA ALA A 226 -8.49 9.49 -25.60
C ALA A 226 -7.39 8.59 -26.20
N GLU A 227 -7.49 8.23 -27.48
CA GLU A 227 -6.50 7.39 -28.16
C GLU A 227 -5.18 8.14 -28.45
N ALA A 228 -5.27 9.43 -28.80
CA ALA A 228 -4.10 10.30 -28.95
C ALA A 228 -3.39 10.53 -27.60
N PHE A 229 -4.15 10.69 -26.53
CA PHE A 229 -3.65 10.77 -25.15
C PHE A 229 -2.97 9.47 -24.68
N LEU A 230 -3.53 8.31 -25.02
CA LEU A 230 -2.89 7.02 -24.73
C LEU A 230 -1.62 6.79 -25.58
N ARG A 231 -1.53 7.37 -26.79
CA ARG A 231 -0.30 7.35 -27.59
C ARG A 231 0.76 8.32 -27.07
N SER A 232 0.40 9.51 -26.59
CA SER A 232 1.37 10.46 -26.03
C SER A 232 1.99 9.98 -24.71
N LEU A 233 1.25 9.16 -23.95
CA LEU A 233 1.77 8.42 -22.79
C LEU A 233 2.85 7.39 -23.15
N ARG A 234 2.90 6.92 -24.39
CA ARG A 234 3.82 5.86 -24.84
C ARG A 234 5.19 6.40 -25.24
N ASP A 235 5.29 7.68 -25.62
CA ASP A 235 6.43 8.16 -26.40
C ASP A 235 7.49 9.00 -25.64
N ASP A 236 7.22 9.59 -24.47
CA ASP A 236 8.33 10.12 -23.62
C ASP A 236 8.01 10.32 -22.12
N PRO A 237 8.16 9.26 -21.28
CA PRO A 237 8.06 9.38 -19.82
C PRO A 237 9.10 10.34 -19.20
N LYS A 238 10.18 10.69 -19.91
CA LYS A 238 11.26 11.52 -19.38
C LYS A 238 10.95 13.02 -19.48
N ALA A 239 10.08 13.45 -20.39
CA ALA A 239 9.70 14.85 -20.54
C ALA A 239 8.82 15.34 -19.38
N THR A 240 7.86 14.53 -18.93
CA THR A 240 6.96 14.83 -17.80
C THR A 240 7.74 14.94 -16.48
N LEU A 241 8.74 14.07 -16.27
CA LEU A 241 9.61 14.12 -15.08
C LEU A 241 10.58 15.32 -15.08
N ARG A 242 10.90 15.91 -16.24
CA ARG A 242 11.80 17.08 -16.34
C ARG A 242 11.10 18.39 -15.96
N ASN A 243 9.80 18.51 -16.21
CA ASN A 243 9.01 19.70 -15.84
C ASN A 243 8.67 19.73 -14.33
N LEU A 244 8.72 18.58 -13.67
CA LEU A 244 8.65 18.43 -12.22
C LEU A 244 9.97 18.74 -11.51
N ARG A 245 10.82 19.64 -12.04
CA ARG A 245 12.09 20.03 -11.38
C ARG A 245 11.95 21.21 -10.42
N ASP A 246 10.92 22.03 -10.57
CA ASP A 246 10.65 23.11 -9.63
C ASP A 246 9.87 22.56 -8.42
N PRO A 247 10.48 22.51 -7.22
CA PRO A 247 9.85 21.90 -6.04
C PRO A 247 8.52 22.56 -5.66
N ALA A 248 8.31 23.84 -6.00
CA ALA A 248 7.03 24.51 -5.75
C ALA A 248 5.91 23.95 -6.64
N ASN A 249 6.17 23.78 -7.94
CA ASN A 249 5.18 23.26 -8.89
C ASN A 249 4.85 21.79 -8.65
N ILE A 250 5.81 20.99 -8.16
CA ILE A 250 5.57 19.58 -7.80
C ILE A 250 4.52 19.51 -6.70
N LYS A 251 4.67 20.32 -5.64
CA LYS A 251 3.78 20.28 -4.49
C LYS A 251 2.34 20.59 -4.90
N ASP A 252 2.12 21.71 -5.60
CA ASP A 252 0.77 22.11 -6.03
C ASP A 252 0.14 21.07 -6.97
N THR A 253 0.94 20.44 -7.83
CA THR A 253 0.49 19.37 -8.71
C THR A 253 0.08 18.13 -7.91
N LEU A 254 0.89 17.69 -6.95
CA LEU A 254 0.60 16.53 -6.10
C LEU A 254 -0.62 16.78 -5.21
N ASP A 255 -0.76 17.98 -4.64
CA ASP A 255 -1.94 18.39 -3.87
C ASP A 255 -3.21 18.35 -4.76
N ALA A 256 -3.12 18.86 -5.99
CA ALA A 256 -4.24 18.80 -6.93
C ALA A 256 -4.61 17.36 -7.34
N VAL A 257 -3.61 16.50 -7.59
CA VAL A 257 -3.84 15.07 -7.90
C VAL A 257 -4.43 14.35 -6.69
N PHE A 258 -3.97 14.66 -5.47
CA PHE A 258 -4.51 14.11 -4.23
C PHE A 258 -6.00 14.47 -4.06
N GLN A 259 -6.37 15.74 -4.24
CA GLN A 259 -7.77 16.18 -4.17
C GLN A 259 -8.65 15.53 -5.26
N GLN A 260 -8.11 15.36 -6.46
CA GLN A 260 -8.81 14.63 -7.52
C GLN A 260 -8.98 13.14 -7.19
N THR A 261 -7.99 12.54 -6.51
CA THR A 261 -8.07 11.17 -6.02
C THR A 261 -9.20 11.03 -5.02
N LEU A 262 -9.30 11.93 -4.04
CA LEU A 262 -10.40 11.94 -3.06
C LEU A 262 -11.76 12.06 -3.74
N THR A 263 -11.89 12.97 -4.71
CA THR A 263 -13.13 13.15 -5.47
C THR A 263 -13.49 11.89 -6.28
N ALA A 264 -12.51 11.29 -6.96
CA ALA A 264 -12.72 10.07 -7.75
C ALA A 264 -13.13 8.89 -6.87
N VAL A 265 -12.50 8.74 -5.69
CA VAL A 265 -12.87 7.71 -4.71
C VAL A 265 -14.29 7.93 -4.21
N ASN A 266 -14.65 9.15 -3.82
CA ASN A 266 -16.01 9.47 -3.37
C ASN A 266 -17.07 9.10 -4.44
N VAL A 267 -16.85 9.52 -5.69
CA VAL A 267 -17.74 9.21 -6.82
C VAL A 267 -17.84 7.70 -7.06
N GLN A 268 -16.71 6.98 -6.99
CA GLN A 268 -16.69 5.53 -7.13
C GLN A 268 -17.52 4.85 -6.03
N LEU A 269 -17.30 5.21 -4.75
CA LEU A 269 -18.04 4.62 -3.63
C LEU A 269 -19.55 4.94 -3.73
N LYS A 270 -19.92 6.17 -4.10
CA LYS A 270 -21.33 6.53 -4.30
C LYS A 270 -21.95 5.70 -5.44
N GLY A 271 -21.23 5.51 -6.53
CA GLY A 271 -21.66 4.65 -7.64
C GLY A 271 -21.85 3.19 -7.23
N GLN A 272 -20.95 2.63 -6.41
CA GLN A 272 -21.10 1.28 -5.86
C GLN A 272 -22.33 1.15 -4.96
N LEU A 273 -22.57 2.15 -4.10
CA LEU A 273 -23.75 2.17 -3.24
C LEU A 273 -25.05 2.23 -4.06
N ASP A 274 -25.09 3.11 -5.06
CA ASP A 274 -26.24 3.22 -5.95
C ASP A 274 -26.48 1.93 -6.74
N GLU A 275 -25.41 1.27 -7.22
CA GLU A 275 -25.50 -0.02 -7.92
C GLU A 275 -26.05 -1.13 -7.02
N LEU A 276 -25.64 -1.20 -5.74
CA LEU A 276 -26.18 -2.17 -4.78
C LEU A 276 -27.70 -1.99 -4.57
N PHE A 277 -28.16 -0.75 -4.40
CA PHE A 277 -29.59 -0.47 -4.28
C PHE A 277 -30.35 -0.72 -5.58
N ASP A 278 -29.76 -0.41 -6.73
CA ASP A 278 -30.37 -0.63 -8.03
C ASP A 278 -30.48 -2.13 -8.36
N GLU A 279 -29.48 -2.94 -7.96
CA GLU A 279 -29.51 -4.41 -8.06
C GLU A 279 -30.58 -5.00 -7.12
N ALA A 280 -30.69 -4.51 -5.88
CA ALA A 280 -31.77 -4.92 -4.99
C ALA A 280 -33.17 -4.55 -5.52
N ARG A 281 -33.28 -3.42 -6.22
CA ARG A 281 -34.56 -2.94 -6.76
C ARG A 281 -34.97 -3.60 -8.07
N ASN A 282 -34.02 -3.90 -8.96
CA ASN A 282 -34.32 -4.35 -10.33
C ASN A 282 -33.80 -5.77 -10.63
N GLY A 283 -33.12 -6.39 -9.67
CA GLY A 283 -32.33 -7.59 -9.88
C GLY A 283 -31.01 -7.32 -10.62
N PRO A 284 -30.14 -8.33 -10.73
CA PRO A 284 -28.88 -8.22 -11.47
C PRO A 284 -29.16 -7.97 -12.96
N LYS A 285 -28.49 -6.94 -13.52
CA LYS A 285 -28.65 -6.54 -14.94
C LYS A 285 -28.38 -7.68 -15.92
N SER A 286 -27.53 -8.64 -15.52
CA SER A 286 -27.18 -9.85 -16.30
C SER A 286 -28.36 -10.80 -16.54
N LEU A 287 -29.45 -10.70 -15.77
CA LEU A 287 -30.61 -11.60 -15.84
C LEU A 287 -31.86 -10.96 -16.46
N SER A 288 -31.75 -9.75 -17.00
CA SER A 288 -32.88 -8.96 -17.53
C SER A 288 -33.67 -9.63 -18.68
N SER A 289 -33.17 -10.72 -19.27
CA SER A 289 -33.84 -11.48 -20.34
C SER A 289 -34.41 -12.84 -19.91
N GLY A 290 -34.32 -13.19 -18.62
CA GLY A 290 -34.74 -14.49 -18.08
C GLY A 290 -36.23 -14.58 -17.69
N SER A 291 -36.65 -15.79 -17.26
CA SER A 291 -37.96 -16.02 -16.66
C SER A 291 -38.17 -15.09 -15.45
N THR A 292 -39.35 -14.45 -15.37
CA THR A 292 -39.72 -13.50 -14.30
C THR A 292 -39.50 -14.06 -12.91
N ASP A 293 -39.76 -15.35 -12.70
CA ASP A 293 -39.71 -15.97 -11.38
C ASP A 293 -38.29 -16.04 -10.83
N ARG A 294 -37.32 -16.46 -11.66
CA ARG A 294 -35.91 -16.47 -11.27
C ARG A 294 -35.41 -15.06 -10.95
N LEU A 295 -35.79 -14.07 -11.74
CA LEU A 295 -35.40 -12.67 -11.50
C LEU A 295 -35.90 -12.21 -10.13
N ARG A 296 -37.15 -12.54 -9.77
CA ARG A 296 -37.73 -12.24 -8.46
C ARG A 296 -36.98 -12.92 -7.32
N ASP A 297 -36.57 -14.18 -7.48
CA ASP A 297 -35.76 -14.89 -6.47
C ASP A 297 -34.40 -14.21 -6.25
N TYR A 298 -33.68 -13.85 -7.32
CA TYR A 298 -32.42 -13.11 -7.22
C TYR A 298 -32.62 -11.74 -6.59
N GLN A 299 -33.72 -11.07 -6.92
CA GLN A 299 -34.06 -9.78 -6.35
C GLN A 299 -34.29 -9.90 -4.83
N ARG A 300 -35.05 -10.91 -4.36
CA ARG A 300 -35.24 -11.16 -2.93
C ARG A 300 -33.92 -11.40 -2.20
N VAL A 301 -32.99 -12.15 -2.81
CA VAL A 301 -31.64 -12.35 -2.25
C VAL A 301 -30.87 -11.05 -2.17
N ALA A 302 -30.86 -10.24 -3.24
CA ALA A 302 -30.19 -8.94 -3.26
C ALA A 302 -30.78 -7.96 -2.23
N ILE A 303 -32.11 -7.97 -2.05
CA ILE A 303 -32.77 -7.18 -1.00
C ILE A 303 -32.36 -7.66 0.39
N ALA A 304 -32.36 -8.97 0.63
CA ALA A 304 -31.90 -9.54 1.90
C ALA A 304 -30.47 -9.11 2.22
N HIS A 305 -29.57 -9.22 1.23
CA HIS A 305 -28.17 -8.80 1.35
C HIS A 305 -28.02 -7.32 1.71
N VAL A 306 -28.73 -6.42 1.01
CA VAL A 306 -28.68 -4.98 1.28
C VAL A 306 -29.26 -4.64 2.65
N LEU A 307 -30.48 -5.12 2.96
CA LEU A 307 -31.15 -4.75 4.20
C LEU A 307 -30.42 -5.31 5.43
N PHE A 308 -29.91 -6.53 5.36
CA PHE A 308 -29.15 -7.16 6.45
C PHE A 308 -27.88 -6.37 6.77
N ASN A 309 -27.10 -6.03 5.75
CA ASN A 309 -25.84 -5.30 5.93
C ASN A 309 -26.04 -3.82 6.33
N MET A 310 -27.22 -3.24 6.06
CA MET A 310 -27.57 -1.87 6.50
C MET A 310 -27.98 -1.75 7.98
N VAL A 311 -28.22 -2.86 8.71
CA VAL A 311 -28.69 -2.78 10.12
C VAL A 311 -27.72 -1.98 10.99
N ASN A 312 -26.42 -2.23 10.86
CA ASN A 312 -25.37 -1.56 11.64
C ASN A 312 -25.16 -0.07 11.24
N VAL A 313 -25.59 0.30 10.03
CA VAL A 313 -25.50 1.67 9.51
C VAL A 313 -26.66 2.51 10.03
N LEU A 314 -27.83 1.90 10.17
CA LEU A 314 -29.04 2.60 10.61
C LEU A 314 -29.02 2.88 12.12
N GLU A 315 -28.54 1.94 12.93
CA GLU A 315 -28.53 2.05 14.40
C GLU A 315 -27.10 2.17 14.95
N GLU A 316 -26.73 3.38 15.40
CA GLU A 316 -25.44 3.62 16.02
C GLU A 316 -25.29 2.80 17.31
N GLY A 317 -24.21 2.02 17.42
CA GLY A 317 -23.93 1.16 18.57
C GLY A 317 -24.56 -0.24 18.50
N ALA A 318 -25.24 -0.61 17.41
CA ALA A 318 -25.73 -1.98 17.20
C ALA A 318 -24.58 -3.02 17.21
N ALA A 319 -23.40 -2.63 16.72
CA ALA A 319 -22.21 -3.48 16.72
C ALA A 319 -21.79 -3.91 18.15
N ASP A 320 -21.95 -3.05 19.15
CA ASP A 320 -21.51 -3.31 20.52
C ASP A 320 -22.48 -4.20 21.30
N LYS A 321 -23.78 -4.10 21.00
CA LYS A 321 -24.85 -4.85 21.69
C LYS A 321 -25.15 -6.20 21.03
N GLY A 322 -24.57 -6.44 19.86
CA GLY A 322 -24.98 -7.51 18.96
C GLY A 322 -26.21 -7.09 18.14
N VAL A 323 -26.25 -7.58 16.90
CA VAL A 323 -27.33 -7.28 15.96
C VAL A 323 -28.64 -7.96 16.38
N ILE A 324 -28.55 -9.10 17.06
CA ILE A 324 -29.70 -9.89 17.50
C ILE A 324 -30.42 -9.16 18.63
N GLY A 325 -31.70 -8.84 18.40
CA GLY A 325 -32.57 -8.18 19.38
C GLY A 325 -32.67 -6.66 19.20
N THR A 326 -31.97 -6.08 18.22
CA THR A 326 -32.22 -4.68 17.85
C THR A 326 -33.55 -4.57 17.09
N PRO A 327 -34.32 -3.48 17.28
CA PRO A 327 -35.54 -3.24 16.51
C PRO A 327 -35.28 -3.23 14.99
N ALA A 328 -34.13 -2.70 14.56
CA ALA A 328 -33.73 -2.68 13.16
C ALA A 328 -33.55 -4.11 12.58
N TYR A 329 -32.96 -5.03 13.34
CA TYR A 329 -32.82 -6.42 12.91
C TYR A 329 -34.17 -7.14 12.82
N GLY A 330 -35.04 -6.95 13.82
CA GLY A 330 -36.40 -7.49 13.79
C GLY A 330 -37.21 -6.99 12.59
N ARG A 331 -37.01 -5.71 12.22
CA ARG A 331 -37.60 -5.11 11.03
C ARG A 331 -37.08 -5.76 9.74
N VAL A 332 -35.77 -5.98 9.62
CA VAL A 332 -35.20 -6.65 8.43
C VAL A 332 -35.75 -8.06 8.29
N LEU A 333 -35.76 -8.87 9.35
CA LEU A 333 -36.32 -10.23 9.32
C LEU A 333 -37.80 -10.25 8.95
N SER A 334 -38.56 -9.27 9.43
CA SER A 334 -39.97 -9.08 9.07
C SER A 334 -40.16 -8.78 7.58
N VAL A 335 -39.26 -7.99 6.99
CA VAL A 335 -39.35 -7.56 5.59
C VAL A 335 -38.91 -8.69 4.66
N VAL A 336 -37.74 -9.27 4.90
CA VAL A 336 -37.11 -10.24 3.99
C VAL A 336 -37.63 -11.65 4.21
N GLY A 337 -38.18 -11.94 5.39
CA GLY A 337 -38.62 -13.26 5.81
C GLY A 337 -37.52 -14.07 6.46
N LEU A 338 -37.92 -15.05 7.27
CA LEU A 338 -36.98 -15.94 7.96
C LEU A 338 -36.08 -16.72 6.99
N THR A 339 -36.63 -17.18 5.86
CA THR A 339 -35.88 -18.02 4.92
C THR A 339 -34.76 -17.25 4.23
N ALA A 340 -35.07 -16.06 3.70
CA ALA A 340 -34.06 -15.20 3.06
C ALA A 340 -33.06 -14.65 4.09
N GLY A 341 -33.53 -14.29 5.30
CA GLY A 341 -32.65 -13.85 6.39
C GLY A 341 -31.65 -14.93 6.82
N LEU A 342 -32.09 -16.18 6.99
CA LEU A 342 -31.18 -17.30 7.29
C LEU A 342 -30.21 -17.60 6.14
N GLY A 343 -30.69 -17.51 4.89
CA GLY A 343 -29.84 -17.61 3.71
C GLY A 343 -28.73 -16.57 3.73
N GLU A 344 -29.06 -15.33 4.03
CA GLU A 344 -28.11 -14.23 4.08
C GLU A 344 -27.10 -14.36 5.23
N ILE A 345 -27.54 -14.81 6.41
CA ILE A 345 -26.62 -15.10 7.53
C ILE A 345 -25.59 -16.16 7.13
N ASN A 346 -26.02 -17.22 6.43
CA ASN A 346 -25.11 -18.25 5.95
C ASN A 346 -24.17 -17.73 4.86
N ASN A 347 -24.67 -16.88 3.95
CA ASN A 347 -23.85 -16.25 2.92
C ASN A 347 -22.76 -15.36 3.54
N GLU A 348 -23.14 -14.52 4.50
CA GLU A 348 -22.20 -13.64 5.20
C GLU A 348 -21.19 -14.45 6.02
N ALA A 349 -21.61 -15.52 6.69
CA ALA A 349 -20.69 -16.42 7.39
C ALA A 349 -19.67 -17.07 6.42
N ALA A 350 -20.12 -17.50 5.24
CA ALA A 350 -19.24 -18.07 4.22
C ALA A 350 -18.28 -17.03 3.63
N LEU A 351 -18.76 -15.80 3.38
CA LEU A 351 -17.95 -14.69 2.90
C LEU A 351 -16.86 -14.31 3.93
N LEU A 352 -17.24 -14.19 5.21
CA LEU A 352 -16.29 -13.90 6.28
C LEU A 352 -15.26 -15.02 6.46
N GLN A 353 -15.66 -16.28 6.27
CA GLN A 353 -14.72 -17.40 6.25
C GLN A 353 -13.73 -17.26 5.09
N GLN A 354 -14.21 -16.96 3.88
CA GLN A 354 -13.35 -16.75 2.70
C GLN A 354 -12.36 -15.60 2.94
N ILE A 355 -12.83 -14.45 3.43
CA ILE A 355 -11.96 -13.31 3.78
C ILE A 355 -10.92 -13.70 4.83
N GLY A 356 -11.30 -14.53 5.82
CA GLY A 356 -10.39 -15.06 6.83
C GLY A 356 -9.29 -15.94 6.23
N GLU A 357 -9.63 -16.80 5.28
CA GLU A 357 -8.68 -17.64 4.54
C GLU A 357 -7.72 -16.81 3.67
N GLU A 358 -8.25 -15.82 2.94
CA GLU A 358 -7.46 -14.85 2.16
C GLU A 358 -6.47 -14.08 3.05
N LEU A 359 -6.93 -13.56 4.20
CA LEU A 359 -6.11 -12.83 5.16
C LEU A 359 -5.01 -13.70 5.76
N GLN A 360 -5.30 -14.96 6.09
CA GLN A 360 -4.30 -15.91 6.57
C GLN A 360 -3.25 -16.22 5.49
N GLY A 361 -3.67 -16.37 4.24
CA GLY A 361 -2.80 -16.52 3.09
C GLY A 361 -1.85 -15.33 2.92
N SER A 362 -2.41 -14.11 2.90
CA SER A 362 -1.65 -12.86 2.80
C SER A 362 -0.64 -12.72 3.95
N THR A 363 -1.08 -12.93 5.19
CA THR A 363 -0.21 -12.88 6.38
C THR A 363 0.96 -13.87 6.27
N THR A 364 0.72 -15.06 5.72
CA THR A 364 1.76 -16.09 5.54
C THR A 364 2.77 -15.67 4.47
N LEU A 365 2.30 -15.10 3.36
CA LEU A 365 3.14 -14.54 2.31
C LEU A 365 4.00 -13.39 2.83
N GLU A 366 3.40 -12.41 3.51
CA GLU A 366 4.11 -11.27 4.10
C GLU A 366 5.17 -11.70 5.11
N ARG A 367 4.87 -12.69 5.96
CA ARG A 367 5.86 -13.27 6.88
C ARG A 367 7.00 -13.96 6.13
N GLY A 368 6.70 -14.65 5.04
CA GLY A 368 7.68 -15.27 4.15
C GLY A 368 8.61 -14.25 3.51
N GLU A 369 8.04 -13.20 2.90
CA GLU A 369 8.78 -12.08 2.30
C GLU A 369 9.63 -11.34 3.34
N PHE A 370 9.06 -11.04 4.51
CA PHE A 370 9.77 -10.40 5.61
C PHE A 370 10.97 -11.25 6.05
N THR A 371 10.77 -12.56 6.25
CA THR A 371 11.83 -13.48 6.69
C THR A 371 12.93 -13.58 5.63
N ALA A 372 12.56 -13.65 4.34
CA ALA A 372 13.52 -13.70 3.24
C ALA A 372 14.35 -12.40 3.15
N ALA A 373 13.70 -11.24 3.23
CA ALA A 373 14.37 -9.95 3.19
C ALA A 373 15.32 -9.73 4.39
N HIS A 374 14.87 -10.12 5.60
CA HIS A 374 15.68 -10.03 6.81
C HIS A 374 16.87 -10.98 6.76
N ARG A 375 16.67 -12.22 6.28
CA ARG A 375 17.77 -13.17 6.10
C ARG A 375 18.82 -12.64 5.12
N ALA A 376 18.40 -12.11 3.97
CA ALA A 376 19.32 -11.50 3.02
C ALA A 376 20.11 -10.33 3.63
N SER A 377 19.47 -9.52 4.49
CA SER A 377 20.14 -8.41 5.20
C SER A 377 21.13 -8.91 6.25
N ILE A 378 20.77 -9.97 6.98
CA ILE A 378 21.68 -10.62 7.96
C ILE A 378 22.89 -11.22 7.24
N ASP A 379 22.68 -11.91 6.13
CA ASP A 379 23.75 -12.52 5.33
C ASP A 379 24.71 -11.44 4.78
N ASP A 380 24.19 -10.29 4.29
CA ASP A 380 25.02 -9.14 3.88
C ASP A 380 25.83 -8.57 5.05
N LEU A 381 25.20 -8.36 6.21
CA LEU A 381 25.89 -7.87 7.41
C LEU A 381 26.97 -8.83 7.90
N GLN A 382 26.72 -10.14 7.86
CA GLN A 382 27.72 -11.16 8.18
C GLN A 382 28.87 -11.12 7.17
N GLY A 383 28.58 -11.00 5.87
CA GLY A 383 29.60 -10.84 4.83
C GLY A 383 30.48 -9.61 5.06
N ARG A 384 29.89 -8.46 5.38
CA ARG A 384 30.63 -7.23 5.71
C ARG A 384 31.46 -7.37 6.98
N ALA A 385 30.96 -8.08 7.99
CA ALA A 385 31.69 -8.33 9.22
C ALA A 385 32.97 -9.16 8.97
N VAL A 386 32.90 -10.17 8.10
CA VAL A 386 34.08 -10.95 7.69
C VAL A 386 35.11 -10.07 6.99
N VAL A 387 34.68 -9.25 6.01
CA VAL A 387 35.58 -8.32 5.31
C VAL A 387 36.24 -7.32 6.27
N LEU A 388 35.49 -6.79 7.23
CA LEU A 388 36.02 -5.88 8.24
C LEU A 388 37.05 -6.58 9.13
N HIS A 389 36.79 -7.83 9.53
CA HIS A 389 37.72 -8.62 10.33
C HIS A 389 39.04 -8.86 9.57
N ASP A 390 38.97 -9.29 8.30
CA ASP A 390 40.15 -9.48 7.45
C ASP A 390 40.96 -8.17 7.28
N ALA A 391 40.27 -7.04 7.15
CA ALA A 391 40.92 -5.73 7.05
C ALA A 391 41.65 -5.34 8.34
N LEU A 392 41.07 -5.65 9.51
CA LEU A 392 41.69 -5.42 10.82
C LEU A 392 42.93 -6.31 11.01
N ASP A 393 42.84 -7.58 10.62
CA ASP A 393 43.97 -8.52 10.66
C ASP A 393 45.12 -8.06 9.74
N LEU A 394 44.80 -7.59 8.54
CA LEU A 394 45.78 -7.03 7.62
C LEU A 394 46.46 -5.79 8.21
N LEU A 395 45.67 -4.89 8.82
CA LEU A 395 46.17 -3.69 9.46
C LEU A 395 47.12 -4.03 10.63
N ALA A 396 46.76 -5.01 11.46
CA ALA A 396 47.63 -5.48 12.55
C ALA A 396 48.97 -6.04 12.03
N ARG A 397 48.95 -6.85 10.95
CA ARG A 397 50.18 -7.35 10.31
C ARG A 397 51.05 -6.22 9.76
N LYS A 398 50.44 -5.20 9.15
CA LYS A 398 51.15 -4.03 8.63
C LYS A 398 51.78 -3.19 9.74
N GLN A 399 51.08 -3.01 10.87
CA GLN A 399 51.64 -2.34 12.04
C GLN A 399 52.84 -3.11 12.61
N GLN A 400 52.75 -4.44 12.70
CA GLN A 400 53.88 -5.25 13.16
C GLN A 400 55.08 -5.18 12.21
N ALA A 401 54.85 -5.21 10.89
CA ALA A 401 55.90 -5.05 9.89
C ALA A 401 56.58 -3.68 10.00
N LEU A 402 55.80 -2.61 10.20
CA LEU A 402 56.34 -1.26 10.39
C LEU A 402 57.29 -1.19 11.61
N VAL A 403 56.89 -1.78 12.74
CA VAL A 403 57.74 -1.84 13.95
C VAL A 403 59.06 -2.59 13.68
N GLN A 404 59.03 -3.67 12.90
CA GLN A 404 60.24 -4.42 12.52
C GLN A 404 61.14 -3.62 11.56
N GLU A 405 60.55 -2.91 10.62
CA GLU A 405 61.28 -2.02 9.70
C GLU A 405 61.94 -0.88 10.46
N GLU A 406 61.22 -0.22 11.37
CA GLU A 406 61.75 0.83 12.25
C GLU A 406 62.93 0.32 13.09
N ALA A 407 62.82 -0.87 13.67
CA ALA A 407 63.92 -1.50 14.41
C ALA A 407 65.14 -1.79 13.51
N THR A 408 64.91 -2.24 12.28
CA THR A 408 65.98 -2.50 11.30
C THR A 408 66.67 -1.21 10.86
N VAL A 409 65.89 -0.15 10.60
CA VAL A 409 66.41 1.17 10.25
C VAL A 409 67.26 1.73 11.40
N ARG A 410 66.78 1.63 12.64
CA ARG A 410 67.54 2.05 13.82
C ARG A 410 68.87 1.30 13.96
N LYS A 411 68.85 -0.03 13.80
CA LYS A 411 70.09 -0.84 13.83
C LYS A 411 71.07 -0.41 12.73
N ARG A 412 70.58 -0.18 11.51
CA ARG A 412 71.43 0.31 10.41
C ARG A 412 72.01 1.70 10.69
N GLN A 413 71.26 2.59 11.33
CA GLN A 413 71.79 3.90 11.75
C GLN A 413 72.91 3.74 12.79
N GLU A 414 72.76 2.82 13.74
CA GLU A 414 73.81 2.48 14.72
C GLU A 414 75.05 1.88 14.04
N ASP A 415 74.87 0.95 13.10
CA ASP A 415 75.96 0.35 12.32
C ASP A 415 76.69 1.40 11.47
N VAL A 416 75.96 2.29 10.79
CA VAL A 416 76.53 3.39 10.00
C VAL A 416 77.39 4.28 10.89
N LYS A 417 76.88 4.67 12.06
CA LYS A 417 77.65 5.48 13.02
C LYS A 417 78.93 4.77 13.46
N LYS A 418 78.87 3.47 13.73
CA LYS A 418 80.05 2.67 14.09
C LYS A 418 81.08 2.63 12.95
N TYR A 419 80.64 2.42 11.71
CA TYR A 419 81.54 2.42 10.55
C TYR A 419 82.15 3.79 10.28
N GLU A 420 81.41 4.87 10.51
CA GLU A 420 81.95 6.24 10.45
C GLU A 420 83.06 6.46 11.48
N GLU A 421 82.88 5.96 12.71
CA GLU A 421 83.90 6.00 13.78
C GLU A 421 85.13 5.14 13.41
N GLU A 422 84.93 3.92 12.91
CA GLU A 422 86.02 3.04 12.44
C GLU A 422 86.78 3.65 11.27
N LEU A 423 86.08 4.24 10.30
CA LEU A 423 86.69 4.92 9.15
C LEU A 423 87.50 6.15 9.60
N ALA A 424 86.98 6.92 10.55
CA ALA A 424 87.70 8.06 11.13
C ALA A 424 88.98 7.60 11.85
N ALA A 425 88.90 6.52 12.63
CA ALA A 425 90.06 5.94 13.31
C ALA A 425 91.11 5.40 12.32
N ALA A 426 90.69 4.69 11.26
CA ALA A 426 91.56 4.19 10.22
C ALA A 426 92.27 5.32 9.45
N ARG A 427 91.54 6.40 9.14
CA ARG A 427 92.13 7.63 8.55
C ARG A 427 93.18 8.25 9.48
N ALA A 428 92.87 8.41 10.76
CA ALA A 428 93.82 8.94 11.74
C ALA A 428 95.08 8.06 11.89
N GLN A 429 94.94 6.74 11.79
CA GLN A 429 96.08 5.82 11.79
C GLN A 429 96.91 5.93 10.50
N ALA A 430 96.26 6.00 9.34
CA ALA A 430 96.94 6.21 8.06
C ALA A 430 97.71 7.53 8.06
N ASP A 431 97.14 8.62 8.60
CA ASP A 431 97.82 9.91 8.74
C ASP A 431 99.08 9.81 9.62
N LYS A 432 99.01 9.07 10.74
CA LYS A 432 100.19 8.80 11.59
C LYS A 432 101.28 8.05 10.82
N GLN A 433 100.91 7.02 10.06
CA GLN A 433 101.85 6.25 9.24
C GLN A 433 102.48 7.10 8.13
N ILE A 434 101.71 7.99 7.49
CA ILE A 434 102.23 8.94 6.49
C ILE A 434 103.24 9.90 7.14
N ILE A 435 102.96 10.40 8.34
CA ILE A 435 103.91 11.25 9.09
C ILE A 435 105.20 10.49 9.42
N GLU A 436 105.09 9.23 9.84
CA GLU A 436 106.24 8.38 10.15
C GLU A 436 107.08 8.06 8.90
N LEU A 437 106.44 7.72 7.78
CA LEU A 437 107.11 7.52 6.49
C LEU A 437 107.82 8.79 6.02
N ARG A 438 107.23 9.98 6.21
CA ARG A 438 107.89 11.27 5.94
C ARG A 438 109.14 11.44 6.79
N LYS A 439 109.07 11.18 8.11
CA LYS A 439 110.25 11.23 9.00
C LYS A 439 111.36 10.26 8.57
N GLN A 440 111.00 9.03 8.19
CA GLN A 440 111.96 8.04 7.68
C GLN A 440 112.58 8.49 6.35
N SER A 441 111.79 9.06 5.45
CA SER A 441 112.27 9.65 4.20
C SER A 441 113.24 10.81 4.45
N ASP A 442 112.92 11.71 5.39
CA ASP A 442 113.80 12.83 5.77
C ASP A 442 115.10 12.32 6.40
N LEU A 443 115.05 11.28 7.25
CA LEU A 443 116.23 10.62 7.81
C LEU A 443 117.11 10.00 6.71
N LEU A 444 116.51 9.28 5.76
CA LEU A 444 117.24 8.71 4.61
C LEU A 444 117.87 9.81 3.75
N TYR A 445 117.16 10.91 3.52
CA TYR A 445 117.67 12.07 2.80
C TYR A 445 118.86 12.71 3.53
N ASN A 446 118.76 12.93 4.84
CA ASN A 446 119.85 13.46 5.65
C ASN A 446 121.07 12.52 5.70
N LEU A 447 120.85 11.21 5.85
CA LEU A 447 121.91 10.21 5.75
C LEU A 447 122.59 10.23 4.37
N ARG A 448 121.83 10.45 3.30
CA ARG A 448 122.38 10.60 1.95
C ARG A 448 123.23 11.87 1.81
N ILE A 449 122.80 12.99 2.41
CA ILE A 449 123.61 14.21 2.49
C ILE A 449 124.90 13.95 3.28
N GLN A 450 124.81 13.38 4.48
CA GLN A 450 125.97 13.04 5.30
C GLN A 450 126.93 12.10 4.56
N SER A 451 126.43 11.05 3.93
CA SER A 451 127.24 10.13 3.14
C SER A 451 127.93 10.83 1.96
N ARG A 452 127.24 11.76 1.28
CA ARG A 452 127.82 12.60 0.22
C ARG A 452 128.91 13.51 0.77
N ASP A 453 128.68 14.14 1.91
CA ASP A 453 129.61 15.09 2.51
C ASP A 453 130.86 14.36 3.05
N VAL A 454 130.70 13.20 3.71
CA VAL A 454 131.81 12.31 4.11
C VAL A 454 132.57 11.76 2.91
N LEU A 455 131.88 11.42 1.81
CA LEU A 455 132.54 11.07 0.55
C LEU A 455 133.34 12.26 -0.01
N GLY A 456 132.81 13.47 0.10
CA GLY A 456 133.50 14.72 -0.24
C GLY A 456 134.76 14.94 0.60
N GLU A 457 134.64 14.83 1.93
CA GLU A 457 135.77 14.92 2.86
C GLU A 457 136.82 13.84 2.60
N ASN A 458 136.42 12.60 2.34
CA ASN A 458 137.35 11.53 1.97
C ASN A 458 138.07 11.82 0.65
N LEU A 459 137.37 12.36 -0.35
CA LEU A 459 138.00 12.77 -1.61
C LEU A 459 138.97 13.93 -1.41
N ASP A 460 138.66 14.88 -0.53
CA ASP A 460 139.56 15.99 -0.20
C ASP A 460 140.74 15.54 0.66
N LEU A 461 140.56 14.61 1.60
CA LEU A 461 141.65 13.96 2.33
C LEU A 461 142.53 13.12 1.40
N GLU A 462 141.96 12.41 0.43
CA GLU A 462 142.73 11.74 -0.63
C GLU A 462 143.54 12.74 -1.45
N ARG A 463 142.98 13.91 -1.78
CA ARG A 463 143.73 14.99 -2.45
C ARG A 463 144.86 15.51 -1.58
N GLN A 464 144.60 15.78 -0.30
CA GLN A 464 145.63 16.23 0.65
C GLN A 464 146.73 15.18 0.84
N LEU A 465 146.38 13.90 0.91
CA LEU A 465 147.33 12.80 0.92
C LEU A 465 148.19 12.79 -0.34
N ARG A 466 147.58 12.94 -1.52
CA ARG A 466 148.33 13.05 -2.79
C ARG A 466 149.23 14.28 -2.85
N ASP A 467 148.82 15.40 -2.26
CA ASP A 467 149.64 16.61 -2.21
C ASP A 467 150.79 16.49 -1.20
N LEU A 468 150.59 15.78 -0.07
CA LEU A 468 151.66 15.42 0.86
C LEU A 468 152.62 14.37 0.27
N GLU A 469 152.13 13.45 -0.54
CA GLU A 469 152.96 12.49 -1.28
C GLU A 469 153.81 13.17 -2.36
N LYS A 470 153.38 14.30 -2.92
CA LYS A 470 154.21 15.13 -3.81
C LYS A 470 155.26 15.97 -3.07
N GLY A 471 155.19 16.06 -1.75
CA GLY A 471 156.15 16.76 -0.88
C GLY A 471 157.29 15.88 -0.36
N ARG A 472 157.31 14.59 -0.72
CA ARG A 472 158.46 13.68 -0.60
C ARG A 472 159.12 13.51 -1.94
#